data_AF-A0AAT9RSD8-F1
#
_entry.id   AF-A0AAT9RSD8-F1
#
_cell.length_a   1.000
_cell.length_b   1.000
_cell.length_c   1.000
_cell.angle_alpha   90.00
_cell.angle_beta   90.00
_cell.angle_gamma   90.00
#
_symmetry.space_group_name_H-M   'P 1'
#
loop_
_entity.id
_entity.type
_entity.pdbx_description
1 polymer ?
#
loop_
_entity_poly.entity_id
_entity_poly.type
_entity_poly.pdbx_seq_one_letter_code
_entity_poly.pdbx_strand_id
1 'polypeptide(L)' 'MITVQLLALLLALSVALNVGVAACLLAYRAGTALPSALLVGGGALGGVMALFLSAVSAYR' A
#
# COMPACT_ATOMS: atom_id res chain seq x y z
N MET A 1 22.03 -12.10 -1.99
CA MET A 1 21.02 -11.95 -0.92
C MET A 1 20.42 -10.53 -0.87
N ILE A 2 21.23 -9.46 -0.82
CA ILE A 2 20.72 -8.06 -0.83
C ILE A 2 19.82 -7.72 -2.02
N THR A 3 20.15 -8.17 -3.24
CA THR A 3 19.41 -7.80 -4.45
C THR A 3 17.95 -8.26 -4.41
N VAL A 4 17.70 -9.49 -3.94
CA VAL A 4 16.33 -10.05 -3.88
C VAL A 4 15.48 -9.33 -2.84
N GLN A 5 16.06 -8.99 -1.69
CA GLN A 5 15.35 -8.23 -0.66
C GLN A 5 14.97 -6.83 -1.16
N LEU A 6 15.88 -6.18 -1.88
CA LEU A 6 15.65 -4.85 -2.44
C LEU A 6 14.56 -4.89 -3.52
N LEU A 7 14.59 -5.88 -4.41
CA LEU A 7 13.53 -6.12 -5.40
C LEU A 7 12.18 -6.42 -4.75
N ALA A 8 12.15 -7.22 -3.68
CA ALA A 8 10.92 -7.51 -2.94
C ALA A 8 10.35 -6.26 -2.24
N LEU A 9 11.21 -5.41 -1.68
CA LEU A 9 10.81 -4.15 -1.06
C LEU A 9 10.24 -3.16 -2.08
N LEU A 10 10.89 -3.05 -3.25
CA LEU A 10 10.40 -2.25 -4.36
C LEU A 10 9.06 -2.78 -4.91
N LEU A 11 8.93 -4.10 -5.00
CA LEU A 11 7.67 -4.74 -5.39
C LEU A 11 6.56 -4.41 -4.39
N ALA A 12 6.82 -4.57 -3.09
CA ALA A 12 5.86 -4.25 -2.04
C ALA A 12 5.43 -2.78 -2.08
N LEU A 13 6.38 -1.86 -2.24
CA LEU A 13 6.11 -0.43 -2.35
C LEU A 13 5.26 -0.12 -3.60
N SER A 14 5.58 -0.74 -4.74
CA SER A 14 4.82 -0.58 -5.98
C SER A 14 3.38 -1.07 -5.82
N VAL A 15 3.18 -2.23 -5.21
CA VAL A 15 1.84 -2.77 -4.92
C VAL A 15 1.08 -1.83 -3.99
N ALA A 16 1.72 -1.37 -2.92
CA ALA A 16 1.10 -0.47 -1.96
C ALA A 16 0.64 0.84 -2.63
N LEU A 17 1.47 1.45 -3.49
CA LEU A 17 1.11 2.66 -4.25
C LEU A 17 -0.06 2.43 -5.20
N ASN A 18 -0.05 1.33 -5.96
CA ASN A 18 -1.16 1.01 -6.86
C ASN A 18 -2.48 0.82 -6.10
N VAL A 19 -2.44 0.07 -4.99
CA VAL A 19 -3.62 -0.16 -4.15
C VAL A 19 -4.10 1.13 -3.50
N GLY A 20 -3.20 1.96 -2.97
CA GLY A 20 -3.57 3.24 -2.34
C GLY A 20 -4.17 4.24 -3.33
N VAL A 21 -3.60 4.37 -4.53
CA VAL A 21 -4.16 5.24 -5.58
C VAL A 21 -5.51 4.72 -6.05
N ALA A 22 -5.63 3.41 -6.29
CA ALA A 22 -6.91 2.80 -6.67
C ALA A 22 -7.98 3.02 -5.57
N ALA A 23 -7.63 2.80 -4.31
CA ALA A 23 -8.54 3.03 -3.17
C ALA A 23 -8.94 4.50 -3.04
N CYS A 24 -8.01 5.43 -3.22
CA CYS A 24 -8.29 6.87 -3.21
C CYS A 24 -9.26 7.26 -4.34
N LEU A 25 -9.00 6.78 -5.56
CA LEU A 25 -9.87 7.05 -6.71
C LEU A 25 -11.25 6.45 -6.52
N LEU A 26 -11.35 5.22 -6.02
CA LEU A 26 -12.62 4.57 -5.71
C LEU A 26 -13.40 5.34 -4.64
N ALA A 27 -12.74 5.76 -3.56
CA ALA A 27 -13.36 6.56 -2.51
C ALA A 27 -13.87 7.91 -3.04
N TYR A 28 -13.08 8.59 -3.87
CA TYR A 28 -13.50 9.84 -4.49
C TYR A 28 -14.69 9.62 -5.44
N ARG A 29 -14.66 8.57 -6.26
CA ARG A 29 -15.77 8.21 -7.16
C ARG A 29 -17.02 7.75 -6.41
N ALA A 30 -16.88 7.25 -5.19
CA ALA A 30 -17.99 6.93 -4.29
C ALA A 30 -18.62 8.18 -3.63
N GLY A 31 -18.13 9.39 -3.94
CA GLY A 31 -18.69 10.65 -3.46
C GLY A 31 -18.06 11.15 -2.16
N THR A 32 -16.96 10.55 -1.69
CA THR A 32 -16.24 11.08 -0.52
C THR A 32 -15.47 12.35 -0.87
N ALA A 33 -15.39 13.29 0.09
CA ALA A 33 -14.59 14.49 -0.06
C ALA A 33 -13.10 14.14 -0.24
N LEU A 34 -12.39 14.96 -1.01
CA LEU A 34 -10.99 14.74 -1.39
C LEU A 34 -10.05 14.46 -0.19
N PRO A 35 -10.15 15.17 0.95
CA PRO A 35 -9.35 14.85 2.14
C PRO A 35 -9.63 13.45 2.70
N SER A 36 -10.90 13.03 2.73
CA SER A 36 -11.30 11.71 3.19
C SER A 36 -10.85 10.60 2.24
N ALA A 37 -10.95 10.84 0.93
CA ALA A 37 -10.47 9.92 -0.09
C ALA A 37 -8.95 9.69 0.03
N LEU A 38 -8.18 10.75 0.29
CA LEU A 38 -6.74 10.65 0.54
C LEU A 38 -6.42 9.86 1.81
N LEU A 39 -7.21 10.02 2.88
CA LEU A 39 -7.05 9.20 4.09
C LEU A 39 -7.33 7.72 3.83
N VAL A 40 -8.35 7.40 3.03
CA VAL A 40 -8.64 6.02 2.63
C VAL A 40 -7.48 5.43 1.81
N GLY A 41 -7.00 6.16 0.81
CA GLY A 41 -5.85 5.74 0.00
C GLY A 41 -4.58 5.55 0.82
N GLY A 42 -4.30 6.49 1.74
CA GLY A 42 -3.16 6.43 2.66
C GLY A 42 -3.26 5.25 3.64
N GLY A 43 -4.46 4.97 4.17
CA GLY A 43 -4.72 3.81 5.01
C GLY A 43 -4.51 2.49 4.27
N ALA A 44 -4.99 2.39 3.02
CA ALA A 44 -4.77 1.22 2.18
C ALA A 44 -3.27 1.00 1.88
N LEU A 45 -2.55 2.07 1.55
CA LEU A 45 -1.08 2.08 1.38
C LEU A 45 -0.36 1.54 2.61
N GLY A 46 -0.66 2.09 3.78
CA GLY A 46 -0.07 1.67 5.05
C GLY A 46 -0.40 0.23 5.40
N GLY A 47 -1.65 -0.20 5.17
CA GLY A 47 -2.10 -1.57 5.42
C GLY A 47 -1.36 -2.60 4.58
N VAL A 48 -1.19 -2.36 3.27
CA VAL A 48 -0.41 -3.25 2.39
C VAL A 48 1.04 -3.38 2.87
N MET A 49 1.66 -2.26 3.26
CA MET A 49 3.06 -2.27 3.70
C MET A 49 3.23 -2.94 5.07
N ALA A 50 2.28 -2.77 5.98
CA ALA A 50 2.23 -3.46 7.26
C ALA A 50 2.10 -4.98 7.08
N LEU A 51 1.25 -5.43 6.15
CA LEU A 51 1.12 -6.86 5.81
C LEU A 51 2.42 -7.43 5.25
N PHE A 52 3.09 -6.70 4.36
CA PHE A 52 4.37 -7.13 3.81
C PHE A 52 5.44 -7.27 4.89
N LEU A 53 5.57 -6.26 5.77
CA LEU A 53 6.57 -6.30 6.84
C LEU A 53 6.26 -7.38 7.88
N SER A 54 4.97 -7.59 8.19
CA SER A 54 4.53 -8.67 9.06
C SER A 54 4.87 -10.04 8.46
N ALA A 55 4.61 -10.25 7.18
CA ALA A 55 5.00 -11.49 6.48
C ALA A 55 6.52 -11.70 6.52
N VAL A 56 7.31 -10.66 6.26
CA VAL A 56 8.77 -10.74 6.36
C VAL A 56 9.20 -11.12 7.78
N SER A 57 8.57 -10.56 8.82
CA SER A 57 8.89 -10.90 10.22
C SER A 57 8.50 -12.32 10.63
N ALA A 58 7.48 -12.91 9.98
CA ALA A 58 6.99 -14.25 10.31
C ALA A 58 7.76 -15.37 9.58
N TYR A 59 8.27 -15.10 8.37
CA TYR A 59 8.89 -16.11 7.49
C TYR A 59 10.41 -15.98 7.35
N ARG A 60 11.04 -15.06 8.08
CA ARG A 60 12.49 -14.89 8.16
C ARG A 60 12.98 -15.24 9.56
#